data_AF-A0A7W1QQE9-F1
#
_entry.id   AF-A0A7W1QQE9-F1
#
_cell.length_a   1.000
_cell.length_b   1.000
_cell.length_c   1.000
_cell.angle_alpha   90.00
_cell.angle_beta   90.00
_cell.angle_gamma   90.00
#
_symmetry.space_group_name_H-M   'P 1'
#
loop_
_entity.id
_entity.type
_entity.pdbx_description
1 polymer ?
#
loop_
_entity_poly.entity_id
_entity_poly.type
_entity_poly.pdbx_seq_one_letter_code
_entity_poly.pdbx_strand_id
1 'polypeptide(L)'
;MTASKKAGTAKDEELSAGLILVAFEKLFGGGRGVRRFARSGLRYVDLKDGAVLVEQNPKKRSEWAQLANKGHRIAWVMRDGEYLARVVDGEVVMLD
;
A
#
# COMPACT_ATOMS: atom_id res chain seq x y z
N MET A 1 12.88 -23.51 -25.91
CA MET A 1 11.72 -22.60 -25.98
C MET A 1 10.60 -23.13 -25.10
N THR A 2 10.40 -22.60 -23.90
CA THR A 2 9.05 -22.42 -23.34
C THR A 2 9.14 -21.43 -22.19
N ALA A 3 8.69 -20.20 -22.43
CA ALA A 3 8.50 -19.22 -21.37
C ALA A 3 7.29 -19.67 -20.53
N SER A 4 7.50 -19.95 -19.24
CA SER A 4 6.40 -20.04 -18.28
C SER A 4 5.94 -18.63 -17.91
N LYS A 5 5.10 -18.06 -18.76
CA LYS A 5 4.31 -16.87 -18.42
C LYS A 5 3.15 -17.37 -17.55
N LYS A 6 3.35 -17.38 -16.22
CA LYS A 6 2.22 -17.61 -15.29
C LYS A 6 1.22 -16.47 -15.47
N ALA A 7 -0.04 -16.88 -15.60
CA ALA A 7 -1.17 -16.03 -15.88
C ALA A 7 -1.40 -15.02 -14.74
N GLY A 8 -1.03 -13.76 -14.96
CA GLY A 8 -1.59 -12.63 -14.23
C GLY A 8 -3.02 -12.44 -14.71
N THR A 9 -3.97 -13.01 -13.99
CA THR A 9 -5.41 -12.85 -14.24
C THR A 9 -5.82 -11.41 -13.93
N ALA A 10 -6.84 -10.88 -14.63
CA ALA A 10 -7.40 -9.52 -14.61
C ALA A 10 -7.50 -8.74 -13.28
N LYS A 11 -7.25 -9.37 -12.11
CA LYS A 11 -7.11 -8.73 -10.80
C LYS A 11 -5.83 -7.86 -10.66
N ASP A 12 -4.79 -8.13 -11.46
CA ASP A 12 -3.50 -7.42 -11.35
C ASP A 12 -3.42 -6.11 -12.16
N GLU A 13 -4.27 -5.93 -13.18
CA GLU A 13 -4.30 -4.68 -13.97
C GLU A 13 -4.90 -3.51 -13.17
N GLU A 14 -5.75 -3.77 -12.17
CA GLU A 14 -6.43 -2.72 -11.39
C GLU A 14 -5.64 -2.21 -10.17
N LEU A 15 -4.65 -2.98 -9.69
CA LEU A 15 -3.69 -2.57 -8.67
C LEU A 15 -2.26 -2.58 -9.22
N SER A 16 -2.08 -2.01 -10.42
CA SER A 16 -0.75 -1.84 -10.98
C SER A 16 0.15 -1.02 -10.06
N ALA A 17 1.47 -1.29 -10.10
CA ALA A 17 2.44 -0.54 -9.32
C ALA A 17 2.36 0.98 -9.54
N GLY A 18 2.02 1.42 -10.74
CA GLY A 18 1.81 2.84 -11.06
C GLY A 18 0.62 3.45 -10.30
N LEU A 19 -0.52 2.75 -10.23
CA LEU A 19 -1.68 3.21 -9.46
C LEU A 19 -1.39 3.25 -7.96
N ILE A 20 -0.68 2.23 -7.46
CA ILE A 20 -0.24 2.17 -6.06
C ILE A 20 0.68 3.35 -5.74
N LEU A 21 1.62 3.70 -6.61
CA LEU A 21 2.54 4.82 -6.41
C LEU A 21 1.80 6.17 -6.40
N VAL A 22 0.83 6.38 -7.30
CA VAL A 22 -0.01 7.59 -7.29
C VAL A 22 -0.78 7.71 -5.98
N ALA A 23 -1.36 6.61 -5.49
CA ALA A 23 -2.06 6.60 -4.21
C ALA A 23 -1.11 6.83 -3.03
N PHE A 24 0.13 6.34 -3.11
CA PHE A 24 1.17 6.55 -2.11
C PHE A 24 1.59 8.01 -2.01
N GLU A 25 1.88 8.67 -3.14
CA GLU A 25 2.22 10.09 -3.13
C GLU A 25 1.04 10.93 -2.63
N LYS A 26 -0.20 10.56 -2.96
CA LYS A 26 -1.40 11.18 -2.39
C LYS A 26 -1.49 10.99 -0.86
N LEU A 27 -1.28 9.77 -0.37
CA LEU A 27 -1.35 9.45 1.05
C LEU A 27 -0.39 10.31 1.89
N PHE A 28 0.85 10.50 1.39
CA PHE A 28 1.89 11.25 2.10
C PHE A 28 1.90 12.75 1.79
N GLY A 29 1.53 13.17 0.58
CA GLY A 29 1.39 14.58 0.20
C GLY A 29 0.15 15.25 0.79
N GLY A 30 -0.86 14.47 1.19
CA GLY A 30 -2.10 14.96 1.78
C GLY A 30 -3.11 15.47 0.75
N GLY A 31 -4.18 16.09 1.25
CA GLY A 31 -5.24 16.66 0.40
C GLY A 31 -6.49 15.77 0.27
N ARG A 32 -7.31 16.06 -0.75
CA ARG A 32 -8.63 15.44 -0.93
C ARG A 32 -8.52 13.92 -1.11
N GLY A 33 -9.29 13.17 -0.33
CA GLY A 33 -9.37 11.71 -0.42
C GLY A 33 -8.35 10.95 0.42
N VAL A 34 -7.58 11.63 1.27
CA VAL A 34 -6.88 10.99 2.39
C VAL A 34 -7.84 10.93 3.58
N ARG A 35 -8.09 9.73 4.09
CA ARG A 35 -8.97 9.46 5.23
C ARG A 35 -8.15 8.98 6.41
N ARG A 36 -8.76 8.92 7.61
CA ARG A 36 -8.12 8.40 8.83
C ARG A 36 -8.99 7.37 9.51
N PHE A 37 -8.39 6.29 9.98
CA PHE A 37 -9.09 5.31 10.81
C PHE A 37 -9.42 5.94 12.17
N ALA A 38 -10.68 5.87 12.60
CA ALA A 38 -11.13 6.53 13.83
C ALA A 38 -10.34 6.12 15.09
N ARG A 39 -9.99 4.82 15.20
CA ARG A 39 -9.30 4.30 16.39
C ARG A 39 -7.80 4.55 16.41
N SER A 40 -7.13 4.38 15.27
CA SER A 40 -5.66 4.43 15.21
C SER A 40 -5.12 5.79 14.75
N GLY A 41 -5.96 6.61 14.10
CA GLY A 41 -5.57 7.84 13.44
C GLY A 41 -4.77 7.63 12.16
N LEU A 42 -4.52 6.39 11.75
CA LEU A 42 -3.72 6.05 10.57
C LEU A 42 -4.39 6.57 9.31
N ARG A 43 -3.62 7.22 8.47
CA ARG A 43 -4.05 7.67 7.15
C ARG A 43 -4.22 6.49 6.20
N TYR A 44 -5.22 6.59 5.35
CA TYR A 44 -5.41 5.67 4.23
C TYR A 44 -6.08 6.36 3.05
N VAL A 45 -5.95 5.73 1.88
CA VAL A 45 -6.62 6.10 0.63
C VAL A 45 -7.35 4.87 0.11
N ASP A 46 -8.58 5.06 -0.36
CA ASP A 46 -9.33 3.99 -1.02
C ASP A 46 -8.77 3.72 -2.40
N LEU A 47 -8.67 2.44 -2.72
CA LEU A 47 -8.38 1.92 -4.04
C LEU A 47 -9.64 1.22 -4.56
N LYS A 48 -9.55 0.65 -5.76
CA LYS A 48 -10.65 -0.11 -6.34
C LYS A 48 -10.94 -1.40 -5.56
N ASP A 49 -12.15 -1.93 -5.73
CA ASP A 49 -12.60 -3.21 -5.17
C ASP A 49 -12.42 -3.37 -3.66
N GLY A 50 -12.62 -2.28 -2.92
CA GLY A 50 -12.52 -2.28 -1.46
C GLY A 50 -11.09 -2.41 -0.94
N ALA A 51 -10.07 -2.41 -1.81
CA ALA A 51 -8.69 -2.31 -1.38
C ALA A 51 -8.41 -0.90 -0.82
N VAL A 52 -7.45 -0.82 0.10
CA VAL A 52 -6.99 0.45 0.68
C VAL A 52 -5.47 0.49 0.70
N LEU A 53 -4.90 1.67 0.49
CA LEU A 53 -3.51 1.95 0.81
C LEU A 53 -3.45 2.62 2.19
N VAL A 54 -2.87 1.96 3.19
CA VAL A 54 -2.77 2.45 4.56
C VAL A 54 -1.31 2.74 4.95
N GLU A 55 -1.07 3.82 5.69
CA GLU A 55 0.28 4.10 6.20
C GLU A 55 0.70 3.08 7.26
N GLN A 56 2.00 2.77 7.32
CA GLN A 56 2.57 1.92 8.36
C GLN A 56 2.34 2.55 9.73
N ASN A 57 1.82 1.75 10.66
CA ASN A 57 1.66 2.19 12.04
C ASN A 57 3.02 2.16 12.77
N PRO A 58 3.58 3.32 13.17
CA PRO A 58 4.86 3.37 13.87
C PRO A 58 4.80 2.78 15.29
N LYS A 59 3.61 2.54 15.84
CA LYS A 59 3.42 1.97 17.19
C LYS A 59 3.49 0.44 17.21
N LYS A 60 3.59 -0.22 16.04
CA LYS A 60 3.71 -1.68 15.96
C LYS A 60 5.13 -2.12 16.29
N ARG A 61 5.29 -3.40 16.66
CA ARG A 61 6.60 -4.02 16.91
C ARG A 61 7.06 -4.75 15.65
N SER A 62 7.32 -4.01 14.58
CA SER A 62 7.87 -4.56 13.32
C SER A 62 9.05 -3.72 12.85
N GLU A 63 9.91 -4.29 12.01
CA GLU A 63 11.01 -3.57 11.34
C GLU A 63 10.48 -2.36 10.57
N TRP A 64 9.36 -2.53 9.85
CA TRP A 64 8.68 -1.45 9.14
C TRP A 64 8.22 -0.32 10.06
N ALA A 65 7.74 -0.63 11.27
CA ALA A 65 7.38 0.39 12.24
C ALA A 65 8.61 1.17 12.74
N GLN A 66 9.76 0.50 12.90
CA GLN A 66 11.02 1.18 13.26
C GLN A 66 11.47 2.11 12.15
N LEU A 67 11.37 1.70 10.89
CA LEU A 67 11.68 2.55 9.73
C LEU A 67 10.70 3.73 9.63
N ALA A 68 9.40 3.51 9.84
CA ALA A 68 8.42 4.60 9.88
C ALA A 68 8.72 5.62 10.99
N ASN A 69 9.16 5.17 12.17
CA ASN A 69 9.62 6.07 13.25
C ASN A 69 10.87 6.88 12.87
N LYS A 70 11.71 6.37 11.95
CA LYS A 70 12.89 7.06 11.42
C LYS A 70 12.55 8.03 10.27
N GLY A 71 11.28 8.17 9.90
CA GLY A 71 10.81 9.10 8.87
C GLY A 71 10.62 8.47 7.49
N HIS A 72 10.82 7.15 7.33
CA HIS A 72 10.53 6.47 6.07
C HIS A 72 9.02 6.46 5.80
N ARG A 73 8.66 6.71 4.54
CA ARG A 73 7.27 6.64 4.08
C ARG A 73 6.96 5.21 3.71
N ILE A 74 6.18 4.53 4.54
CA ILE A 74 5.83 3.13 4.34
C ILE A 74 4.31 2.99 4.30
N ALA A 75 3.79 2.26 3.32
CA ALA A 75 2.37 1.96 3.21
C ALA A 75 2.11 0.53 2.73
N TRP A 76 0.91 0.03 2.99
CA TRP A 76 0.47 -1.31 2.61
C TRP A 76 -0.82 -1.22 1.82
N VAL A 77 -0.88 -1.96 0.72
CA VAL A 77 -2.14 -2.25 0.06
C VAL A 77 -2.76 -3.44 0.77
N MET A 78 -3.98 -3.27 1.25
CA MET A 78 -4.72 -4.33 1.92
C MET A 78 -6.12 -4.47 1.33
N ARG A 79 -6.64 -5.69 1.29
CA ARG A 79 -8.05 -5.99 0.97
C ARG A 79 -8.48 -7.20 1.80
N ASP A 80 -9.65 -7.10 2.44
CA ASP A 80 -10.23 -8.21 3.22
C ASP A 80 -9.28 -8.86 4.26
N GLY A 81 -8.35 -8.07 4.81
CA GLY A 81 -7.35 -8.52 5.79
C GLY A 81 -6.07 -9.09 5.19
N GLU A 82 -5.99 -9.26 3.88
CA GLU A 82 -4.80 -9.70 3.14
C GLU A 82 -3.91 -8.50 2.78
N TYR A 83 -2.60 -8.72 2.79
CA TYR A 83 -1.60 -7.74 2.34
C TYR A 83 -1.23 -8.05 0.89
N LEU A 84 -1.54 -7.13 -0.03
CA LEU A 84 -1.35 -7.34 -1.47
C LEU A 84 -0.09 -6.67 -2.02
N ALA A 85 0.35 -5.58 -1.39
CA ALA A 85 1.57 -4.88 -1.78
C ALA A 85 2.11 -4.06 -0.62
N ARG A 86 3.41 -3.74 -0.68
CA ARG A 86 4.08 -2.78 0.19
C ARG A 86 4.71 -1.68 -0.65
N VAL A 87 4.67 -0.46 -0.14
CA VAL A 87 5.44 0.67 -0.68
C VAL A 87 6.41 1.16 0.38
N VAL A 88 7.68 1.30 0.04
CA VAL A 88 8.73 1.89 0.88
C VAL A 88 9.41 3.00 0.11
N ASP A 89 9.22 4.25 0.54
CA ASP A 89 9.79 5.44 -0.11
C ASP A 89 9.57 5.53 -1.63
N GLY A 90 8.44 5.01 -2.10
CA GLY A 90 8.05 4.99 -3.52
C GLY A 90 8.41 3.70 -4.25
N GLU A 91 9.16 2.78 -3.63
CA GLU A 91 9.42 1.46 -4.18
C GLU A 91 8.24 0.52 -3.88
N VAL A 92 7.59 0.01 -4.93
CA VAL A 92 6.43 -0.88 -4.83
C VAL A 92 6.86 -2.33 -4.96
N VAL A 93 6.48 -3.16 -3.99
CA VAL A 93 6.65 -4.62 -3.99
C VAL A 93 5.27 -5.28 -3.89
N MET A 94 4.89 -6.04 -4.91
CA MET A 94 3.69 -6.88 -4.86
C MET A 94 3.96 -8.09 -3.96
N LEU A 95 2.97 -8.49 -3.18
CA LEU A 95 3.04 -9.62 -2.26
C LEU A 95 2.18 -10.75 -2.84
N ASP A 96 2.77 -11.94 -2.91
CA ASP A 96 2.14 -13.18 -3.40
C ASP A 96 1.25 -13.84 -2.34
#